data_AF-A0A7W0JAZ2-F1
#
_entry.id   AF-A0A7W0JAZ2-F1
#
_cell.length_a   1.000
_cell.length_b   1.000
_cell.length_c   1.000
_cell.angle_alpha   90.00
_cell.angle_beta   90.00
_cell.angle_gamma   90.00
#
_symmetry.space_group_name_H-M   'P 1'
#
loop_
_entity.id
_entity.type
_entity.pdbx_description
1 polymer ?
#
loop_
_entity_poly.entity_id
_entity_poly.type
_entity_poly.pdbx_seq_one_letter_code
_entity_poly.pdbx_strand_id
1 'polypeptide(L)' 'ECVTATIQALYDAADDDSATGGPDLTRRIFPVVSIVSAEGYTRLADDEIAEIADAVIAARMQRPDGPAAPLT' A
#
# COMPACT_ATOMS: atom_id res chain seq x y z
N GLU A 1 -0.81 10.78 1.67
CA GLU A 1 -0.04 10.16 2.77
C GLU A 1 -0.74 8.96 3.39
N CYS A 2 -1.98 9.08 3.90
CA CYS A 2 -2.67 7.94 4.54
C CYS A 2 -2.75 6.68 3.66
N VAL A 3 -3.13 6.83 2.38
CA VAL A 3 -3.21 5.69 1.45
C VAL A 3 -1.85 5.02 1.28
N THR A 4 -0.78 5.80 1.09
CA THR A 4 0.59 5.30 1.01
C THR A 4 0.98 4.51 2.26
N ALA A 5 0.70 5.05 3.45
CA ALA A 5 0.98 4.37 4.71
C ALA A 5 0.18 3.05 4.83
N THR A 6 -1.09 3.03 4.42
CA THR A 6 -1.92 1.82 4.38
C THR A 6 -1.31 0.76 3.45
N ILE A 7 -0.90 1.15 2.24
CA ILE A 7 -0.27 0.22 1.29
C ILE A 7 1.07 -0.30 1.82
N GLN A 8 1.88 0.54 2.46
CA GLN A 8 3.12 0.12 3.12
C GLN A 8 2.86 -0.89 4.23
N ALA A 9 1.86 -0.66 5.07
CA ALA A 9 1.50 -1.57 6.15
C ALA A 9 0.96 -2.92 5.62
N LEU A 10 0.18 -2.91 4.54
CA LEU A 10 -0.29 -4.16 3.91
C LEU A 10 0.84 -4.92 3.21
N TYR A 11 1.82 -4.20 2.65
CA TYR A 11 3.04 -4.81 2.12
C TYR A 11 3.81 -5.50 3.25
N ASP A 12 4.06 -4.81 4.36
CA ASP A 12 4.77 -5.38 5.52
C ASP A 12 4.03 -6.60 6.09
N ALA A 13 2.70 -6.52 6.21
CA ALA A 13 1.88 -7.63 6.65
C ALA A 13 2.02 -8.86 5.73
N ALA A 14 2.06 -8.65 4.41
CA ALA A 14 2.22 -9.74 3.43
C ALA A 14 3.64 -10.33 3.41
N ASP A 15 4.66 -9.57 3.81
CA ASP A 15 6.05 -10.05 3.88
C ASP A 15 6.24 -11.04 5.04
N ASP A 16 5.56 -10.79 6.17
CA ASP A 16 5.68 -11.58 7.39
C ASP A 16 4.59 -12.67 7.56
N ASP A 17 3.41 -12.51 6.94
CA ASP A 17 2.28 -13.43 7.07
C ASP A 17 1.85 -14.02 5.72
N SER A 18 2.13 -15.30 5.52
CA SER A 18 1.76 -16.05 4.30
C SER A 18 0.25 -16.12 4.00
N ALA A 19 -0.62 -15.83 4.98
CA ALA A 19 -2.07 -15.74 4.75
C ALA A 19 -2.50 -14.37 4.19
N THR A 20 -1.60 -13.39 4.17
CA THR A 20 -1.83 -12.03 3.67
C THR A 20 -1.22 -11.87 2.28
N GLY A 21 -2.06 -11.53 1.29
CA GLY A 21 -1.61 -11.30 -0.08
C GLY A 21 -1.07 -9.89 -0.30
N GLY A 22 0.20 -9.78 -0.67
CA GLY A 22 0.80 -8.52 -1.12
C GLY A 22 0.38 -8.13 -2.55
N PRO A 23 0.82 -6.96 -3.04
CA PRO A 23 0.59 -6.57 -4.43
C PRO A 23 1.13 -7.60 -5.45
N ASP A 24 0.29 -8.08 -6.36
CA ASP A 24 0.69 -8.97 -7.45
C ASP A 24 0.99 -8.13 -8.69
N LEU A 25 2.26 -7.80 -8.90
CA LEU A 25 2.72 -7.01 -10.05
C LEU A 25 2.55 -7.73 -11.39
N THR A 26 2.58 -9.07 -11.40
CA THR A 26 2.48 -9.86 -12.63
C THR A 26 1.06 -9.84 -13.16
N ARG A 27 0.08 -9.97 -12.27
CA ARG A 27 -1.35 -9.98 -12.61
C ARG A 27 -2.03 -8.63 -12.45
N ARG A 28 -1.32 -7.62 -11.96
CA ARG A 28 -1.84 -6.28 -11.64
C ARG A 28 -3.02 -6.34 -10.66
N ILE A 29 -2.87 -7.10 -9.57
CA ILE A 29 -3.86 -7.21 -8.50
C ILE A 29 -3.33 -6.47 -7.27
N PHE A 30 -4.11 -5.49 -6.80
CA PHE A 30 -3.74 -4.59 -5.70
C PHE A 30 -4.79 -4.62 -4.58
N PRO A 31 -4.44 -4.17 -3.36
CA PRO A 31 -5.42 -3.92 -2.31
C PRO A 31 -6.52 -2.95 -2.76
N VAL A 32 -7.75 -3.18 -2.32
CA VAL A 32 -8.84 -2.22 -2.55
C VAL A 32 -8.87 -1.22 -1.40
N VAL A 33 -8.84 0.08 -1.72
CA VAL A 33 -8.86 1.14 -0.71
C VAL A 33 -10.08 2.04 -0.91
N SER A 34 -10.68 2.43 0.21
CA SER A 34 -11.75 3.41 0.23
C SER A 34 -11.48 4.43 1.33
N ILE A 35 -11.84 5.69 1.05
CA ILE A 35 -11.77 6.79 2.00
C ILE A 35 -13.18 7.05 2.50
N VAL A 36 -13.32 7.16 3.82
CA VAL A 36 -14.55 7.58 4.49
C VAL A 36 -14.24 8.86 5.26
N SER A 37 -14.89 9.95 4.87
CA SER A 37 -14.73 11.27 5.49
C SER A 37 -16.10 11.93 5.72
N ALA A 38 -16.11 13.18 6.18
CA ALA A 38 -17.34 13.95 6.36
C ALA A 38 -18.10 14.15 5.03
N GLU A 39 -17.38 14.09 3.91
CA GLU A 39 -17.90 14.18 2.54
C GLU A 39 -18.51 12.85 2.06
N GLY A 40 -18.34 11.77 2.83
CA GLY A 40 -18.92 10.45 2.56
C GLY A 40 -17.89 9.39 2.19
N TYR A 41 -18.35 8.37 1.47
CA TYR A 41 -17.56 7.22 1.03
C TYR A 41 -17.06 7.43 -0.41
N THR A 42 -15.77 7.21 -0.63
CA THR A 42 -15.16 7.18 -1.97
C THR A 42 -14.25 5.96 -2.10
N ARG A 43 -14.51 5.08 -3.07
CA ARG A 43 -13.56 4.04 -3.46
C ARG A 43 -12.50 4.66 -4.39
N LEU A 44 -11.23 4.43 -4.10
CA LEU A 44 -10.15 4.86 -4.97
C LEU A 44 -10.10 4.00 -6.23
N ALA A 45 -9.73 4.63 -7.34
CA ALA A 45 -9.59 3.93 -8.60
C ALA A 45 -8.39 2.97 -8.57
N ASP A 46 -8.51 1.85 -9.27
CA ASP A 46 -7.51 0.79 -9.20
C ASP A 46 -6.15 1.25 -9.77
N ASP A 47 -6.14 2.21 -10.70
CA ASP A 47 -4.94 2.86 -11.28
C ASP A 47 -4.19 3.73 -10.26
N GLU A 48 -4.90 4.52 -9.46
CA GLU A 48 -4.32 5.32 -8.38
C GLU A 48 -3.64 4.41 -7.34
N ILE A 49 -4.27 3.29 -6.96
CA ILE A 49 -3.66 2.35 -6.03
C ILE A 49 -2.45 1.65 -6.64
N ALA A 50 -2.54 1.31 -7.92
CA ALA A 50 -1.44 0.74 -8.69
C ALA A 50 -0.19 1.63 -8.66
N GLU A 51 -0.35 2.94 -8.94
CA GLU A 51 0.76 3.90 -8.91
C GLU A 51 1.42 3.98 -7.53
N ILE A 52 0.61 3.99 -6.46
CA ILE A 52 1.11 4.01 -5.09
C ILE A 52 1.84 2.70 -4.76
N ALA A 53 1.30 1.55 -5.15
CA ALA A 53 1.93 0.26 -4.93
C ALA A 53 3.26 0.14 -5.66
N ASP A 54 3.33 0.59 -6.92
CA ASP A 54 4.55 0.61 -7.72
C ASP A 54 5.62 1.49 -7.04
N ALA A 55 5.24 2.66 -6.52
CA ALA A 55 6.15 3.53 -5.77
C ALA A 55 6.64 2.91 -4.45
N VAL A 56 5.76 2.24 -3.70
CA VAL A 56 6.12 1.55 -2.46
C VAL A 56 7.12 0.43 -2.74
N ILE A 57 6.86 -0.41 -3.72
CA ILE A 57 7.74 -1.54 -4.06
C ILE A 57 9.09 -1.05 -4.56
N ALA A 58 9.11 -0.01 -5.40
CA ALA A 58 10.35 0.61 -5.85
C ALA A 58 11.18 1.16 -4.68
N ALA A 59 10.54 1.73 -3.66
CA ALA A 59 11.22 2.17 -2.44
C ALA A 59 11.75 0.99 -1.61
N ARG A 60 11.02 -0.13 -1.52
CA ARG A 60 11.46 -1.36 -0.82
C ARG A 60 12.71 -1.98 -1.44
N MET A 61 12.89 -1.86 -2.74
CA MET A 61 14.13 -2.30 -3.42
C MET A 61 15.36 -1.52 -2.96
N GLN A 62 15.19 -0.28 -2.48
CA GLN A 62 16.29 0.55 -1.95
C GLN A 62 16.42 0.41 -0.43
N ARG A 63 15.29 0.27 0.26
CA ARG A 63 15.20 0.12 1.71
C ARG A 63 14.17 -0.96 2.07
N PRO A 64 14.61 -2.23 2.22
CA PRO A 64 13.71 -3.37 2.47
C PRO A 64 12.81 -3.17 3.70
N ASP A 65 13.38 -2.68 4.79
CA ASP A 65 12.67 -2.42 6.06
C ASP A 65 11.67 -1.25 5.99
N GLY A 66 11.49 -0.62 4.83
CA GLY A 66 10.48 0.43 4.62
C GLY A 66 10.85 1.77 5.21
N PRO A 67 9.94 2.77 5.20
CA PRO A 67 10.17 4.07 5.82
C PRO A 67 10.25 3.98 7.35
N ALA A 68 10.97 4.91 7.98
CA ALA A 68 11.03 5.00 9.44
C ALA A 68 9.97 6.01 9.89
N ALA A 69 9.13 5.63 10.84
CA ALA A 69 8.26 6.60 11.50
C ALA A 69 9.12 7.56 12.34
N PRO A 70 8.96 8.88 12.19
CA PRO A 70 9.65 9.83 13.06
C PRO A 70 9.20 9.65 14.52
N LEU A 71 10.15 9.73 15.46
CA LEU A 71 9.91 9.54 16.91
C LEU A 71 9.41 10.80 17.63
N THR A 72 8.94 11.80 16.90
CA THR A 72 8.60 13.14 17.42
C THR A 72 7.17 13.24 17.91
#